data_AF-A0A9J7A6V1-F1
#
_entry.id   AF-A0A9J7A6V1-F1
#
_cell.length_a   1.000
_cell.length_b   1.000
_cell.length_c   1.000
_cell.angle_alpha   90.00
_cell.angle_beta   90.00
_cell.angle_gamma   90.00
#
_symmetry.space_group_name_H-M   'P 1'
#
loop_
_entity.id
_entity.type
_entity.pdbx_description
1 polymer ?
#
loop_
_entity_poly.entity_id
_entity_poly.type
_entity_poly.pdbx_seq_one_letter_code
_entity_poly.pdbx_strand_id
1 'polypeptide(L)'
;MSLVVVEPEKLAGQAGINALKQLQHDMAKALACSDFNRLSQLDATCSRLLDKVTRDNQDDKTLLLQVLLDVKTVYATLIGECARIASSKAN
;
A
#
# COMPACT_ATOMS: atom_id res chain seq x y z
N MET A 1 -4.67 -12.85 -31.69
CA MET A 1 -4.90 -11.95 -30.53
C MET A 1 -3.76 -10.94 -30.52
N SER A 2 -4.07 -9.65 -30.71
CA SER A 2 -3.04 -8.61 -30.71
C SER A 2 -2.71 -8.25 -29.27
N LEU A 3 -1.44 -8.40 -28.88
CA LEU A 3 -0.95 -7.98 -27.57
C LEU A 3 -0.87 -6.45 -27.59
N VAL A 4 -1.83 -5.79 -26.96
CA VAL A 4 -1.76 -4.34 -26.74
C VAL A 4 -0.75 -4.09 -25.64
N VAL A 5 0.36 -3.45 -25.97
CA VAL A 5 1.32 -2.94 -24.98
C VAL A 5 0.63 -1.78 -24.28
N VAL A 6 0.08 -2.05 -23.10
CA VAL A 6 -0.41 -1.00 -22.20
C VAL A 6 0.83 -0.28 -21.67
N GLU A 7 0.97 1.01 -21.95
CA GLU A 7 2.05 1.79 -21.37
C GLU A 7 1.98 1.65 -19.84
N PRO A 8 3.10 1.35 -19.17
CA PRO A 8 3.11 1.23 -17.73
C PRO A 8 2.65 2.56 -17.15
N GLU A 9 1.51 2.53 -16.45
CA GLU A 9 0.89 3.71 -15.86
C GLU A 9 1.94 4.46 -15.04
N LYS A 10 2.29 5.69 -15.44
CA LYS A 10 3.31 6.47 -14.75
C LYS A 10 2.77 6.86 -13.39
N LEU A 11 3.43 6.42 -12.33
CA LEU A 11 3.05 6.74 -10.95
C LEU A 11 3.80 7.97 -10.43
N ALA A 12 4.21 8.84 -11.35
CA ALA A 12 4.81 10.11 -11.01
C ALA A 12 3.79 11.05 -10.34
N GLY A 13 4.24 11.79 -9.34
CA GLY A 13 3.47 12.78 -8.60
C GLY A 13 2.22 12.21 -7.93
N GLN A 14 1.10 12.90 -8.13
CA GLN A 14 -0.16 12.63 -7.42
C GLN A 14 -0.77 11.27 -7.77
N ALA A 15 -0.47 10.70 -8.94
CA ALA A 15 -0.99 9.40 -9.35
C ALA A 15 -0.46 8.27 -8.44
N GLY A 16 0.84 8.28 -8.14
CA GLY A 16 1.46 7.33 -7.20
C GLY A 16 0.91 7.47 -5.78
N ILE A 17 0.72 8.71 -5.32
CA ILE A 17 0.10 9.00 -4.02
C ILE A 17 -1.32 8.46 -3.95
N ASN A 18 -2.13 8.68 -5.00
CA ASN A 18 -3.52 8.21 -5.01
C ASN A 18 -3.60 6.68 -5.03
N ALA A 19 -2.72 6.02 -5.79
CA ALA A 19 -2.64 4.55 -5.81
C ALA A 19 -2.28 3.99 -4.42
N LEU A 20 -1.33 4.63 -3.72
CA LEU A 20 -0.97 4.24 -2.37
C LEU A 20 -2.14 4.47 -1.39
N LYS A 21 -2.82 5.62 -1.44
CA LYS A 21 -3.99 5.89 -0.59
C LYS A 21 -5.12 4.89 -0.82
N GLN A 22 -5.37 4.51 -2.08
CA GLN A 22 -6.35 3.49 -2.41
C GLN A 22 -5.96 2.15 -1.81
N LEU A 23 -4.69 1.75 -1.95
CA LEU A 23 -4.18 0.51 -1.38
C LEU A 23 -4.30 0.49 0.15
N GLN A 24 -3.99 1.61 0.81
CA GLN A 24 -4.15 1.75 2.27
C GLN A 24 -5.61 1.54 2.70
N HIS A 25 -6.56 2.13 1.96
CA HIS A 25 -7.98 1.94 2.21
C HIS A 25 -8.39 0.46 2.05
N ASP A 26 -7.91 -0.20 0.99
CA ASP A 26 -8.20 -1.60 0.73
C ASP A 26 -7.61 -2.52 1.82
N MET A 27 -6.41 -2.21 2.33
CA MET A 27 -5.79 -2.95 3.43
C MET A 27 -6.59 -2.79 4.74
N ALA A 28 -7.01 -1.56 5.06
CA ALA A 28 -7.85 -1.30 6.23
C ALA A 28 -9.19 -2.05 6.14
N LYS A 29 -9.79 -2.10 4.94
CA LYS A 29 -11.02 -2.84 4.70
C LYS A 29 -10.83 -4.36 4.83
N ALA A 30 -9.77 -4.91 4.25
CA ALA A 30 -9.43 -6.34 4.38
C ALA A 30 -9.23 -6.73 5.85
N LEU A 31 -8.53 -5.90 6.61
CA LEU A 31 -8.34 -6.07 8.04
C LEU A 31 -9.66 -6.01 8.83
N ALA A 32 -10.53 -5.05 8.54
CA ALA A 32 -11.85 -4.93 9.19
C ALA A 32 -12.73 -6.16 8.95
N CYS A 33 -12.60 -6.79 7.78
CA CYS A 33 -13.27 -8.05 7.45
C CYS A 33 -12.55 -9.31 7.97
N SER A 34 -11.43 -9.16 8.69
CA SER A 34 -10.54 -10.28 9.08
C SER A 34 -10.07 -11.14 7.90
N ASP A 35 -9.99 -10.56 6.70
CA ASP A 35 -9.50 -11.24 5.51
C ASP A 35 -7.97 -11.09 5.41
N PHE A 36 -7.29 -11.90 6.21
CA PHE A 36 -5.82 -11.88 6.30
C PHE A 36 -5.14 -12.36 5.02
N ASN A 37 -5.80 -13.22 4.24
CA ASN A 37 -5.29 -13.65 2.93
C ASN A 37 -5.27 -12.47 1.95
N ARG A 38 -6.35 -11.70 1.90
CA ARG A 38 -6.38 -10.48 1.09
C ARG A 38 -5.38 -9.45 1.60
N LEU A 39 -5.25 -9.29 2.92
CA LEU A 39 -4.28 -8.36 3.50
C LEU A 39 -2.84 -8.70 3.09
N SER A 40 -2.46 -9.99 3.09
CA SER A 40 -1.15 -10.45 2.62
C SER A 40 -0.91 -10.19 1.13
N GLN A 41 -1.93 -10.37 0.29
CA GLN A 41 -1.83 -10.03 -1.14
C GLN A 41 -1.65 -8.52 -1.38
N LEU A 42 -2.36 -7.70 -0.60
CA LEU A 42 -2.24 -6.24 -0.66
C LEU A 42 -0.87 -5.78 -0.15
N ASP A 43 -0.30 -6.46 0.85
CA ASP A 43 1.05 -6.20 1.36
C ASP A 43 2.12 -6.43 0.27
N ALA A 44 2.07 -7.57 -0.42
CA ALA A 44 2.94 -7.85 -1.55
C ALA A 44 2.76 -6.83 -2.70
N THR A 45 1.54 -6.31 -2.88
CA THR A 45 1.25 -5.24 -3.85
C THR A 45 1.85 -3.91 -3.41
N CYS A 46 1.82 -3.60 -2.10
CA CYS A 46 2.39 -2.38 -1.52
C CYS A 46 3.88 -2.26 -1.79
N SER A 47 4.64 -3.34 -1.59
CA SER A 47 6.07 -3.37 -1.89
C SER A 47 6.37 -3.06 -3.36
N ARG A 48 5.64 -3.68 -4.29
CA ARG A 48 5.82 -3.42 -5.73
C ARG A 48 5.43 -2.00 -6.14
N LEU A 49 4.36 -1.49 -5.53
CA LEU A 49 3.87 -0.14 -5.79
C LEU A 49 4.87 0.91 -5.30
N LEU A 50 5.44 0.69 -4.11
CA LEU A 50 6.52 1.51 -3.56
C LEU A 50 7.74 1.52 -4.46
N ASP A 51 8.22 0.37 -4.93
CA ASP A 51 9.37 0.31 -5.85
C ASP A 51 9.14 1.11 -7.13
N LYS A 52 7.89 1.16 -7.60
CA LYS A 52 7.50 1.91 -8.79
C LYS A 52 7.38 3.40 -8.51
N VAL A 53 6.72 3.79 -7.41
CA VAL A 53 6.63 5.19 -6.97
C VAL A 53 8.01 5.76 -6.66
N THR A 54 8.89 4.99 -6.03
CA THR A 54 10.28 5.39 -5.77
C THR A 54 11.05 5.62 -7.05
N ARG A 55 10.91 4.73 -8.05
CA ARG A 55 11.56 4.90 -9.36
C ARG A 55 11.02 6.07 -10.16
N ASP A 56 9.70 6.27 -10.16
CA ASP A 56 9.06 7.32 -10.94
C ASP A 56 9.22 8.72 -10.33
N ASN A 57 9.65 8.81 -9.06
CA ASN A 57 9.78 10.07 -8.31
C ASN A 57 11.17 10.28 -7.68
N GLN A 58 12.23 9.67 -8.22
CA GLN A 58 13.59 9.72 -7.64
C GLN A 58 14.11 11.15 -7.43
N ASP A 59 13.69 12.08 -8.28
CA ASP A 59 14.11 13.50 -8.21
C ASP A 59 13.27 14.33 -7.23
N ASP A 60 12.10 13.84 -6.81
CA ASP A 60 11.22 14.51 -5.84
C ASP A 60 11.32 13.85 -4.46
N LYS A 61 12.40 14.19 -3.76
CA LYS A 61 12.70 13.66 -2.42
C LYS A 61 11.64 14.00 -1.38
N THR A 62 10.95 15.13 -1.53
CA THR A 62 9.90 15.56 -0.60
C THR A 62 8.67 14.66 -0.74
N LEU A 63 8.26 14.39 -1.98
CA LEU A 63 7.16 13.49 -2.27
C LEU A 63 7.46 12.05 -1.82
N LEU A 64 8.69 11.58 -2.05
CA LEU A 64 9.12 10.27 -1.57
C LEU A 64 9.10 10.17 -0.05
N LEU A 65 9.59 11.20 0.65
CA LEU A 65 9.56 11.21 2.11
C LEU A 65 8.12 11.17 2.63
N GLN A 66 7.22 11.95 2.03
CA GLN A 66 5.81 11.95 2.41
C GLN A 66 5.16 10.59 2.19
N VAL A 67 5.39 9.97 1.03
CA VAL A 67 4.92 8.62 0.71
C VAL A 67 5.41 7.60 1.74
N LEU A 68 6.70 7.64 2.11
CA LEU A 68 7.27 6.70 3.09
C LEU A 68 6.69 6.92 4.49
N LEU A 69 6.43 8.16 4.89
CA LEU A 69 5.77 8.49 6.16
C LEU A 69 4.32 7.99 6.19
N ASP A 70 3.58 8.17 5.10
CA ASP A 70 2.21 7.70 4.98
C ASP A 70 2.16 6.17 5.08
N VAL A 71 3.04 5.47 4.36
CA VAL A 71 3.14 4.01 4.43
C VAL A 71 3.52 3.54 5.84
N LYS A 72 4.52 4.16 6.47
CA LYS A 72 4.90 3.83 7.86
C LYS A 72 3.70 3.92 8.81
N THR A 73 2.91 4.99 8.68
CA THR A 73 1.73 5.21 9.51
C THR A 73 0.70 4.10 9.32
N VAL A 74 0.43 3.69 8.07
CA VAL A 74 -0.52 2.62 7.78
C VAL A 74 -0.08 1.29 8.35
N TYR A 75 1.20 0.90 8.17
CA TYR A 75 1.68 -0.34 8.76
C TYR A 75 1.64 -0.31 10.29
N ALA A 76 1.92 0.82 10.92
CA ALA A 76 1.79 0.97 12.37
C ALA A 76 0.33 0.71 12.83
N THR A 77 -0.65 1.27 12.11
CA THR A 77 -2.07 1.02 12.38
C THR A 77 -2.46 -0.44 12.15
N LEU A 78 -2.05 -1.04 11.03
CA LEU A 78 -2.33 -2.44 10.71
C LEU A 78 -1.76 -3.39 11.78
N ILE A 79 -0.51 -3.16 12.21
CA ILE A 79 0.14 -3.96 13.26
C ILE A 79 -0.63 -3.82 14.57
N GLY A 80 -1.02 -2.59 14.96
CA GLY A 80 -1.79 -2.34 16.17
C GLY A 80 -3.13 -3.07 16.18
N GLU A 81 -3.87 -3.03 15.08
CA GLU A 81 -5.14 -3.73 14.94
C GLU A 81 -4.98 -5.26 14.91
N CYS A 82 -3.98 -5.77 14.20
CA CYS A 82 -3.65 -7.19 14.23
C CYS A 82 -3.33 -7.67 15.66
N ALA A 83 -2.56 -6.91 16.43
CA ALA A 83 -2.23 -7.22 17.82
C ALA A 83 -3.47 -7.19 18.73
N ARG A 84 -4.38 -6.24 18.51
CA ARG A 84 -5.67 -6.15 19.22
C ARG A 84 -6.54 -7.38 18.94
N ILE A 85 -6.67 -7.79 17.68
CA ILE A 85 -7.44 -8.97 17.28
C ILE A 85 -6.82 -10.26 17.84
N ALA A 86 -5.50 -10.39 17.80
CA ALA A 86 -4.80 -11.54 18.38
C ALA A 86 -5.06 -11.65 19.89
N SER A 87 -5.00 -10.53 20.61
CA SER A 87 -5.29 -10.47 22.05
C SER A 87 -6.76 -10.79 22.35
N SER A 88 -7.71 -10.33 21.52
CA SER A 88 -9.14 -10.61 21.75
C SER A 88 -9.53 -12.06 21.48
N LYS A 89 -8.80 -12.77 20.62
CA LYS A 89 -9.02 -14.20 20.34
C LYS A 89 -8.35 -15.14 21.35
N ALA A 90 -7.51 -14.61 22.24
CA ALA A 90 -6.81 -15.37 23.28
C ALA A 90 -7.60 -15.45 24.60
N ASN A 91 -8.70 -14.70 24.73
CA ASN A 91 -9.70 -14.79 25.80
C ASN A 91 -10.95 -15.53 25.29
#